data_AF-A0A150MJR5-F1
#
_entry.id   AF-A0A150MJR5-F1
#
_cell.length_a   1.000
_cell.length_b   1.000
_cell.length_c   1.000
_cell.angle_alpha   90.00
_cell.angle_beta   90.00
_cell.angle_gamma   90.00
#
_symmetry.space_group_name_H-M   'P 1'
#
loop_
_entity.id
_entity.type
_entity.pdbx_description
1 polymer ?
#
loop_
_entity_poly.entity_id
_entity_poly.type
_entity_poly.pdbx_seq_one_letter_code
_entity_poly.pdbx_strand_id
1 'polypeptide(L)'
;MKTVRVMKIVSDDETQLHSLDELMRVFGSAKRYAFNRLLEGRNAKDIIKHLPRQFQLNQRFAEDAVLLAQSLISSQRELLPMRLEDVQAKIEKTEKKIDEYQHGRKTPKKVDLPTCLDGLHRRLEKLKFKEAELKHHLDHGTIPRVIFGGKQNFYKRLKGNITNEEWKDLRSNQLYARGDKSKKGNLNIRLVYDDHTYECYVEIANPLGQPKGKHAPRLRLPVSVPEKYEEEIIDLVMGEPVGVNAKGKPIIEYRPYTVEIKRKNGEYYVHLIYEEEVYGRELAYDEPIQAERIAGIDINIDRIAVSIVSKQGNFLQSKVFYCHELEYVKANKRNNIVGETVRDVYDWLLQENVGAVVIENIQLRQRHDTDKRFNRLTHNFKKKKLTEAIVRRGMRLGFRIKKVNPAYTSVIGRFKYMKKYGLSVHESAALVIGRRGLGYHERLPKELIDAIKTKVKRHLIAVLGSMEESYKQSKSGTKQRQYIAMMLRKIENFKEEHEWSLWNILHKFCWLNQYQIQLKEV
;
A
#
# COMPACT_ATOMS: atom_id res chain seq x y z
N MET A 1 3.30 15.34 7.02
CA MET A 1 2.65 14.06 6.63
C MET A 1 1.82 14.31 5.39
N LYS A 2 2.16 13.69 4.26
CA LYS A 2 1.43 13.92 3.01
C LYS A 2 -0.04 13.53 3.14
N THR A 3 -0.92 14.47 2.81
CA THR A 3 -2.36 14.38 3.02
C THR A 3 -3.10 14.73 1.75
N VAL A 4 -4.22 14.04 1.51
CA VAL A 4 -5.12 14.30 0.39
C VAL A 4 -6.52 14.59 0.91
N ARG A 5 -7.12 15.68 0.44
CA ARG A 5 -8.53 16.02 0.63
C ARG A 5 -9.21 16.02 -0.73
N VAL A 6 -10.39 15.42 -0.81
CA VAL A 6 -11.16 15.32 -2.04
C VAL A 6 -12.43 16.13 -1.87
N MET A 7 -12.63 17.07 -2.78
CA MET A 7 -13.79 17.95 -2.83
C MET A 7 -14.48 17.80 -4.19
N LYS A 8 -15.76 18.16 -4.27
CA LYS A 8 -16.54 18.08 -5.52
C LYS A 8 -16.82 19.48 -6.05
N ILE A 9 -16.60 19.70 -7.34
CA ILE A 9 -17.08 20.94 -7.99
C ILE A 9 -18.60 20.86 -8.14
N VAL A 10 -19.30 21.89 -7.67
CA VAL A 10 -20.78 21.98 -7.62
C VAL A 10 -21.25 23.17 -8.44
N SER A 11 -20.97 23.13 -9.74
CA SER A 11 -21.25 24.22 -10.69
C SER A 11 -22.25 23.77 -11.75
N ASP A 12 -23.25 24.59 -12.03
CA ASP A 12 -24.18 24.41 -13.16
C ASP A 12 -23.80 25.28 -14.37
N ASP A 13 -22.73 26.07 -14.28
CA ASP A 13 -22.19 26.87 -15.40
C ASP A 13 -21.53 25.97 -16.46
N GLU A 14 -22.31 25.58 -17.47
CA GLU A 14 -21.87 24.75 -18.59
C GLU A 14 -20.71 25.38 -19.38
N THR A 15 -20.64 26.71 -19.46
CA THR A 15 -19.60 27.41 -20.24
C THR A 15 -18.24 27.27 -19.56
N GLN A 16 -18.19 27.44 -18.24
CA GLN A 16 -16.97 27.24 -17.48
C GLN A 16 -16.55 25.76 -17.41
N LEU A 17 -17.52 24.85 -17.27
CA LEU A 17 -17.24 23.41 -17.30
C LEU A 17 -16.69 22.96 -18.66
N HIS A 18 -17.26 23.45 -19.76
CA HIS A 18 -16.73 23.18 -21.10
C HIS A 18 -15.31 23.73 -21.28
N SER A 19 -15.04 24.93 -20.76
CA SER A 19 -13.69 25.51 -20.77
C SER A 19 -12.69 24.68 -19.95
N LEU A 20 -13.13 24.13 -18.82
CA LEU A 20 -12.32 23.22 -18.00
C LEU A 20 -12.00 21.93 -18.77
N ASP A 21 -12.98 21.37 -19.48
CA ASP A 21 -12.81 20.17 -20.30
C ASP A 21 -11.80 20.36 -21.42
N GLU A 22 -11.88 21.48 -22.13
CA GLU A 22 -10.92 21.84 -23.16
C GLU A 22 -9.51 21.99 -22.58
N LEU A 23 -9.37 22.64 -21.43
CA LEU A 23 -8.08 22.75 -20.75
C LEU A 23 -7.52 21.38 -20.33
N MET A 24 -8.36 20.50 -19.76
CA MET A 24 -7.99 19.13 -19.38
C MET A 24 -7.58 18.29 -20.61
N ARG A 25 -8.28 18.46 -21.74
CA ARG A 25 -7.97 17.81 -23.02
C ARG A 25 -6.61 18.23 -23.58
N VAL A 26 -6.34 19.53 -23.57
CA VAL A 26 -5.07 20.09 -24.04
C VAL A 26 -3.93 19.67 -23.10
N PHE A 27 -4.09 19.81 -21.79
CA PHE A 27 -3.10 19.37 -20.80
C PHE A 27 -2.78 17.88 -20.91
N GLY A 28 -3.81 17.03 -21.01
CA GLY A 28 -3.66 15.59 -21.20
C GLY A 28 -2.91 15.25 -22.49
N SER A 29 -3.12 16.01 -23.56
CA SER A 29 -2.41 15.86 -24.83
C SER A 29 -0.94 16.27 -24.73
N ALA A 30 -0.65 17.39 -24.07
CA ALA A 30 0.71 17.87 -23.80
C ALA A 30 1.50 16.85 -22.98
N LYS A 31 0.91 16.27 -21.92
CA LYS A 31 1.52 15.21 -21.11
C LYS A 31 1.90 13.98 -21.95
N ARG A 32 1.00 13.51 -22.81
CA ARG A 32 1.25 12.36 -23.69
C ARG A 32 2.33 12.65 -24.73
N TYR A 33 2.32 13.85 -25.29
CA TYR A 33 3.36 14.31 -26.20
C TYR A 33 4.72 14.32 -25.50
N ALA A 34 4.81 14.96 -24.33
CA ALA A 34 6.02 14.99 -23.52
C ALA A 34 6.53 13.58 -23.20
N PHE A 35 5.66 12.67 -22.78
CA PHE A 35 6.00 11.28 -22.50
C PHE A 35 6.69 10.58 -23.69
N ASN A 36 6.12 10.69 -24.90
CA ASN A 36 6.72 10.07 -26.09
C ASN A 36 8.06 10.71 -26.45
N ARG A 37 8.15 12.05 -26.40
CA ARG A 37 9.40 12.78 -26.71
C ARG A 37 10.52 12.46 -25.73
N LEU A 38 10.20 12.26 -24.44
CA LEU A 38 11.17 11.82 -23.43
C LEU A 38 11.68 10.41 -23.70
N LEU A 39 10.81 9.49 -24.17
CA LEU A 39 11.22 8.13 -24.55
C LEU A 39 12.09 8.10 -25.81
N GLU A 40 11.92 9.08 -26.70
CA GLU A 40 12.79 9.29 -27.87
C GLU A 40 14.14 9.97 -27.51
N GLY A 41 14.40 10.23 -26.22
CA GLY A 41 15.65 10.83 -25.76
C GLY A 41 15.70 12.37 -25.87
N ARG A 42 14.60 13.05 -26.20
CA ARG A 42 14.60 14.53 -26.23
C ARG A 42 14.75 15.12 -24.83
N ASN A 43 15.46 16.25 -24.74
CA ASN A 43 15.69 16.94 -23.49
C ASN A 43 14.40 17.55 -22.92
N ALA A 44 14.18 17.40 -21.62
CA ALA A 44 13.02 17.94 -20.91
C ALA A 44 12.88 19.48 -21.06
N LYS A 45 13.99 20.22 -21.02
CA LYS A 45 13.98 21.69 -21.14
C LYS A 45 13.46 22.14 -22.51
N ASP A 46 13.83 21.42 -23.57
CA ASP A 46 13.39 21.76 -24.93
C ASP A 46 11.92 21.42 -25.13
N ILE A 47 11.46 20.31 -24.55
CA ILE A 47 10.04 19.96 -24.52
C ILE A 47 9.24 21.06 -23.80
N ILE A 48 9.69 21.51 -22.61
CA ILE A 48 9.03 22.57 -21.84
C ILE A 48 8.94 23.87 -22.66
N LYS A 49 9.97 24.24 -23.42
CA LYS A 49 9.95 25.42 -24.31
C LYS A 49 8.99 25.26 -25.49
N HIS A 50 8.83 24.04 -25.99
CA HIS A 50 7.98 23.73 -27.14
C HIS A 50 6.49 23.66 -26.80
N LEU A 51 6.14 23.10 -25.63
CA LEU A 51 4.75 22.84 -25.25
C LEU A 51 3.84 24.09 -25.26
N PRO A 52 4.25 25.27 -24.76
CA PRO A 52 3.43 26.48 -24.82
C PRO A 52 3.03 26.88 -26.24
N ARG A 53 3.95 26.76 -27.22
CA ARG A 53 3.67 27.10 -28.62
C ARG A 53 2.72 26.10 -29.27
N GLN A 54 2.92 24.82 -28.99
CA GLN A 54 2.15 23.73 -29.61
C GLN A 54 0.76 23.56 -29.02
N PHE A 55 0.61 23.77 -27.71
CA PHE A 55 -0.61 23.46 -26.96
C PHE A 55 -1.25 24.69 -26.33
N GLN A 56 -0.72 25.91 -26.56
CA GLN A 56 -1.24 27.16 -25.98
C GLN A 56 -1.34 27.13 -24.44
N LEU A 57 -0.47 26.34 -23.80
CA LEU A 57 -0.37 26.26 -22.34
C LEU A 57 0.56 27.36 -21.82
N ASN A 58 0.32 27.82 -20.59
CA ASN A 58 1.32 28.62 -19.90
C ASN A 58 2.55 27.78 -19.54
N GLN A 59 3.68 28.44 -19.29
CA GLN A 59 4.94 27.76 -18.98
C GLN A 59 4.82 26.81 -17.79
N ARG A 60 4.06 27.18 -16.75
CA ARG A 60 3.92 26.35 -15.55
C ARG A 60 3.16 25.05 -15.82
N PHE A 61 2.09 25.07 -16.62
CA PHE A 61 1.41 23.85 -17.05
C PHE A 61 2.27 22.99 -17.97
N ALA A 62 3.11 23.59 -18.81
CA ALA A 62 4.08 22.86 -19.61
C ALA A 62 5.09 22.12 -18.74
N GLU A 63 5.67 22.78 -17.74
CA GLU A 63 6.55 22.16 -16.73
C GLU A 63 5.85 21.00 -16.02
N ASP A 64 4.61 21.20 -15.58
CA ASP A 64 3.82 20.21 -14.86
C ASP A 64 3.47 18.99 -15.72
N ALA A 65 3.17 19.19 -17.02
CA ALA A 65 2.94 18.10 -17.96
C ALA A 65 4.19 17.25 -18.17
N VAL A 66 5.38 17.88 -18.28
CA VAL A 66 6.66 17.17 -18.39
C VAL A 66 7.00 16.44 -17.10
N LEU A 67 6.78 17.07 -15.93
CA LEU A 67 6.98 16.46 -14.62
C LEU A 67 6.15 15.18 -14.45
N LEU A 68 4.87 15.21 -14.80
CA LEU A 68 4.01 14.04 -14.76
C LEU A 68 4.47 12.94 -15.74
N ALA A 69 4.94 13.32 -16.93
CA ALA A 69 5.46 12.37 -17.90
C ALA A 69 6.75 11.68 -17.40
N GLN A 70 7.68 12.44 -16.83
CA GLN A 70 8.90 11.90 -16.20
C GLN A 70 8.56 10.99 -15.02
N SER A 71 7.64 11.41 -14.16
CA SER A 71 7.19 10.63 -13.00
C SER A 71 6.57 9.28 -13.43
N LEU A 72 5.80 9.28 -14.53
CA LEU A 72 5.23 8.07 -15.11
C LEU A 72 6.33 7.13 -15.64
N ILE A 73 7.35 7.65 -16.33
CA ILE A 73 8.49 6.87 -16.81
C ILE A 73 9.28 6.28 -15.64
N SER A 74 9.62 7.08 -14.63
CA SER A 74 10.33 6.61 -13.42
C SER A 74 9.55 5.48 -12.75
N SER A 75 8.25 5.67 -12.53
CA SER A 75 7.40 4.64 -11.95
C SER A 75 7.36 3.35 -12.77
N GLN A 76 7.35 3.42 -14.11
CA GLN A 76 7.42 2.20 -14.93
C GLN A 76 8.76 1.47 -14.80
N ARG A 77 9.87 2.21 -14.68
CA ARG A 77 11.21 1.64 -14.47
C ARG A 77 11.32 0.99 -13.10
N GLU A 78 10.91 1.68 -12.04
CA GLU A 78 10.93 1.18 -10.66
C GLU A 78 10.08 -0.08 -10.48
N LEU A 79 8.94 -0.18 -11.17
CA LEU A 79 8.07 -1.35 -11.09
C LEU A 79 8.56 -2.54 -11.94
N LEU A 80 9.51 -2.35 -12.84
CA LEU A 80 9.92 -3.37 -13.80
C LEU A 80 10.54 -4.61 -13.13
N PRO A 81 11.50 -4.49 -12.19
CA PRO A 81 12.07 -5.65 -11.49
C PRO A 81 11.01 -6.42 -10.69
N MET A 82 10.15 -5.70 -9.97
CA MET A 82 9.05 -6.31 -9.22
C MET A 82 8.09 -7.08 -10.14
N ARG A 83 7.73 -6.51 -11.30
CA ARG A 83 6.87 -7.20 -12.27
C ARG A 83 7.53 -8.45 -12.86
N LEU A 84 8.85 -8.44 -13.04
CA LEU A 84 9.60 -9.60 -13.51
C LEU A 84 9.59 -10.71 -12.45
N GLU A 85 9.91 -10.38 -11.20
CA GLU A 85 9.84 -11.31 -10.06
C GLU A 85 8.43 -11.90 -9.91
N ASP A 86 7.40 -11.06 -10.02
CA ASP A 86 5.99 -11.48 -9.98
C ASP A 86 5.63 -12.49 -11.09
N VAL A 87 6.21 -12.34 -12.28
CA VAL A 87 5.99 -13.24 -13.42
C VAL A 87 6.75 -14.54 -13.22
N GLN A 88 8.01 -14.49 -12.78
CA GLN A 88 8.84 -15.65 -12.46
C GLN A 88 8.20 -16.53 -11.39
N ALA A 89 7.73 -15.93 -10.31
CA ALA A 89 7.01 -16.66 -9.26
C ALA A 89 5.70 -17.31 -9.77
N LYS A 90 5.05 -16.75 -10.80
CA LYS A 90 3.88 -17.38 -11.45
C LYS A 90 4.29 -18.53 -12.37
N ILE A 91 5.44 -18.45 -13.03
CA ILE A 91 6.02 -19.52 -13.86
C ILE A 91 6.31 -20.71 -12.96
N GLU A 92 7.11 -20.54 -11.90
CA GLU A 92 7.49 -21.60 -10.96
C GLU A 92 6.28 -22.35 -10.39
N LYS A 93 5.24 -21.59 -10.00
CA LYS A 93 4.00 -22.19 -9.49
C LYS A 93 3.20 -22.92 -10.55
N THR A 94 3.18 -22.41 -11.78
CA THR A 94 2.48 -23.08 -12.89
C THR A 94 3.20 -24.37 -13.25
N GLU A 95 4.53 -24.36 -13.31
CA GLU A 95 5.37 -25.55 -13.52
C GLU A 95 5.17 -26.58 -12.41
N LYS A 96 5.18 -26.15 -11.14
CA LYS A 96 4.87 -27.04 -10.00
C LYS A 96 3.48 -27.68 -10.12
N LYS A 97 2.48 -26.90 -10.56
CA LYS A 97 1.11 -27.41 -10.70
C LYS A 97 0.99 -28.42 -11.85
N ILE A 98 1.71 -28.21 -12.95
CA ILE A 98 1.81 -29.18 -14.05
C ILE A 98 2.44 -30.48 -13.52
N ASP A 99 3.56 -30.39 -12.80
CA ASP A 99 4.24 -31.56 -12.19
C ASP A 99 3.31 -32.34 -11.24
N GLU A 100 2.56 -31.65 -10.37
CA GLU A 100 1.61 -32.27 -9.45
C GLU A 100 0.48 -33.02 -10.17
N TYR A 101 -0.01 -32.50 -11.30
CA TYR A 101 -1.06 -33.16 -12.10
C TYR A 101 -0.51 -34.34 -12.91
N GLN A 102 0.67 -34.19 -13.53
CA GLN A 102 1.30 -35.26 -14.32
C GLN A 102 1.63 -36.50 -13.48
N HIS A 103 2.03 -36.30 -12.22
CA HIS A 103 2.36 -37.39 -11.30
C HIS A 103 1.18 -37.86 -10.43
N GLY A 104 -0.06 -37.46 -10.76
CA GLY A 104 -1.26 -37.92 -10.05
C GLY A 104 -1.41 -37.42 -8.61
N ARG A 105 -0.56 -36.50 -8.14
CA ARG A 105 -0.61 -35.94 -6.77
C ARG A 105 -1.77 -34.98 -6.58
N LYS A 106 -2.33 -34.46 -7.68
CA LYS A 106 -3.57 -33.70 -7.74
C LYS A 106 -4.41 -34.19 -8.90
N THR A 107 -5.72 -34.04 -8.76
CA THR A 107 -6.68 -34.28 -9.83
C THR A 107 -7.49 -33.01 -10.11
N PRO A 108 -7.74 -32.68 -11.39
CA PRO A 108 -8.54 -31.52 -11.73
C PRO A 108 -10.01 -31.76 -11.34
N LYS A 109 -10.64 -30.74 -10.74
CA LYS A 109 -12.02 -30.86 -10.19
C LYS A 109 -13.13 -30.52 -11.18
N LYS A 110 -12.80 -29.90 -12.32
CA LYS A 110 -13.79 -29.26 -13.22
C LYS A 110 -13.72 -29.71 -14.67
N VAL A 111 -12.56 -30.18 -15.09
CA VAL A 111 -12.24 -30.57 -16.47
C VAL A 111 -11.37 -31.80 -16.39
N ASP A 112 -11.29 -32.55 -17.48
CA ASP A 112 -10.39 -33.69 -17.61
C ASP A 112 -8.91 -33.27 -17.52
N LEU A 113 -8.04 -34.25 -17.23
CA LEU A 113 -6.60 -34.03 -17.05
C LEU A 113 -5.91 -33.46 -18.31
N PRO A 114 -6.12 -34.02 -19.52
CA PRO A 114 -5.57 -33.45 -20.75
C PRO A 114 -5.94 -31.97 -20.94
N THR A 115 -7.23 -31.62 -20.88
CA THR A 115 -7.71 -30.24 -21.04
C THR A 115 -7.12 -29.31 -19.97
N CYS A 116 -6.95 -29.80 -18.74
CA CYS A 116 -6.31 -29.04 -17.67
C CYS A 116 -4.84 -28.73 -17.97
N LEU A 117 -4.08 -29.75 -18.38
CA LEU A 117 -2.66 -29.63 -18.71
C LEU A 117 -2.44 -28.69 -19.90
N ASP A 118 -3.24 -28.83 -20.96
CA ASP A 118 -3.20 -27.92 -22.12
C ASP A 118 -3.41 -26.46 -21.72
N GLY A 119 -4.39 -26.21 -20.85
CA GLY A 119 -4.64 -24.87 -20.31
C GLY A 119 -3.47 -24.33 -19.50
N LEU A 120 -2.79 -25.18 -18.73
CA LEU A 120 -1.60 -24.81 -17.95
C LEU A 120 -0.38 -24.57 -18.84
N HIS A 121 -0.16 -25.37 -19.88
CA HIS A 121 0.93 -25.18 -20.85
C HIS A 121 0.74 -23.86 -21.63
N ARG A 122 -0.45 -23.58 -22.17
CA ARG A 122 -0.76 -22.29 -22.82
C ARG A 122 -0.56 -21.10 -21.89
N ARG A 123 -0.89 -21.26 -20.60
CA ARG A 123 -0.62 -20.24 -19.58
C ARG A 123 0.88 -20.05 -19.38
N LEU A 124 1.64 -21.15 -19.27
CA LEU A 124 3.08 -21.14 -19.08
C LEU A 124 3.78 -20.43 -20.25
N GLU A 125 3.41 -20.73 -21.49
CA GLU A 125 3.92 -20.06 -22.68
C GLU A 125 3.70 -18.54 -22.63
N LYS A 126 2.48 -18.09 -22.30
CA LYS A 126 2.16 -16.67 -22.15
C LYS A 126 2.99 -15.99 -21.06
N LEU A 127 3.26 -16.69 -19.96
CA LEU A 127 4.08 -16.17 -18.88
C LEU A 127 5.56 -16.09 -19.28
N LYS A 128 6.11 -17.12 -19.94
CA LYS A 128 7.49 -17.12 -20.46
C LYS A 128 7.71 -16.04 -21.51
N PHE A 129 6.76 -15.84 -22.42
CA PHE A 129 6.79 -14.73 -23.37
C PHE A 129 6.84 -13.38 -22.63
N LYS A 130 5.99 -13.22 -21.59
CA LYS A 130 5.96 -11.99 -20.81
C LYS A 130 7.26 -11.77 -20.02
N GLU A 131 7.84 -12.82 -19.46
CA GLU A 131 9.14 -12.77 -18.78
C GLU A 131 10.23 -12.28 -19.74
N ALA A 132 10.30 -12.86 -20.94
CA ALA A 132 11.27 -12.46 -21.98
C ALA A 132 11.09 -10.98 -22.37
N GLU A 133 9.86 -10.51 -22.58
CA GLU A 133 9.56 -9.10 -22.86
C GLU A 133 10.05 -8.17 -21.75
N LEU A 134 9.75 -8.51 -20.48
CA LEU A 134 10.15 -7.68 -19.33
C LEU A 134 11.67 -7.68 -19.13
N LYS A 135 12.33 -8.84 -19.31
CA LYS A 135 13.78 -8.97 -19.24
C LYS A 135 14.47 -8.15 -20.32
N HIS A 136 13.98 -8.20 -21.56
CA HIS A 136 14.47 -7.36 -22.64
C HIS A 136 14.40 -5.87 -22.28
N HIS A 137 13.28 -5.39 -21.73
CA HIS A 137 13.17 -3.99 -21.31
C HIS A 137 14.15 -3.62 -20.20
N LEU A 138 14.37 -4.52 -19.24
CA LEU A 138 15.30 -4.31 -18.13
C LEU A 138 16.74 -4.21 -18.63
N ASP A 139 17.16 -5.16 -19.47
CA ASP A 139 18.52 -5.26 -20.01
C ASP A 139 18.88 -4.05 -20.88
N HIS A 140 17.91 -3.48 -21.60
CA HIS A 140 18.11 -2.32 -22.48
C HIS A 140 17.75 -0.97 -21.84
N GLY A 141 17.39 -0.93 -20.55
CA GLY A 141 17.01 0.32 -19.86
C GLY A 141 15.76 1.01 -20.41
N THR A 142 14.90 0.27 -21.12
CA THR A 142 13.65 0.75 -21.71
C THR A 142 12.45 0.39 -20.85
N ILE A 143 11.25 0.81 -21.24
CA ILE A 143 10.01 0.46 -20.53
C ILE A 143 9.01 -0.23 -21.47
N PRO A 144 8.17 -1.14 -20.94
CA PRO A 144 7.04 -1.67 -21.68
C PRO A 144 6.09 -0.57 -22.17
N ARG A 145 5.41 -0.82 -23.29
CA ARG A 145 4.48 0.14 -23.89
C ARG A 145 3.39 0.55 -22.91
N VAL A 146 3.29 1.87 -22.68
CA VAL A 146 2.23 2.45 -21.84
C VAL A 146 1.01 2.79 -22.69
N ILE A 147 -0.14 2.27 -22.28
CA ILE A 147 -1.44 2.56 -22.90
C ILE A 147 -2.18 3.56 -22.01
N PHE A 148 -2.17 4.84 -22.41
CA PHE A 148 -2.99 5.87 -21.77
C PHE A 148 -4.47 5.49 -21.86
N GLY A 149 -5.24 5.68 -20.79
CA GLY A 149 -6.65 5.24 -20.71
C GLY A 149 -6.81 3.78 -20.26
N GLY A 150 -5.70 3.03 -20.16
CA GLY A 150 -5.65 1.70 -19.59
C GLY A 150 -5.86 0.57 -20.61
N LYS A 151 -5.11 -0.53 -20.44
CA LYS A 151 -5.13 -1.69 -21.33
C LYS A 151 -6.52 -2.31 -21.48
N GLN A 152 -7.31 -2.36 -20.40
CA GLN A 152 -8.66 -2.92 -20.42
C GLN A 152 -9.59 -2.11 -21.34
N ASN A 153 -9.56 -0.79 -21.23
CA ASN A 153 -10.39 0.09 -22.04
C ASN A 153 -9.91 0.11 -23.51
N PHE A 154 -8.61 -0.04 -23.76
CA PHE A 154 -8.11 -0.25 -25.12
C PHE A 154 -8.71 -1.49 -25.78
N TYR A 155 -8.80 -2.61 -25.07
CA TYR A 155 -9.48 -3.80 -25.60
C TYR A 155 -10.99 -3.60 -25.77
N LYS A 156 -11.65 -2.85 -24.88
CA LYS A 156 -13.07 -2.48 -25.09
C LYS A 156 -13.22 -1.67 -26.38
N ARG A 157 -12.32 -0.73 -26.64
CA ARG A 157 -12.31 0.08 -27.87
C ARG A 157 -12.11 -0.78 -29.12
N LEU A 158 -11.20 -1.75 -29.08
CA LEU A 158 -10.97 -2.70 -30.18
C LEU A 158 -12.19 -3.58 -30.48
N LYS A 159 -12.98 -3.90 -29.45
CA LYS A 159 -14.21 -4.68 -29.57
C LYS A 159 -15.44 -3.86 -29.96
N GLY A 160 -15.32 -2.54 -30.10
CA GLY A 160 -16.44 -1.64 -30.37
C GLY A 160 -17.33 -1.34 -29.15
N ASN A 161 -16.94 -1.75 -27.94
CA ASN A 161 -17.74 -1.56 -26.72
C ASN A 161 -17.65 -0.15 -26.12
N ILE A 162 -16.71 0.67 -26.60
CA ILE A 162 -16.63 2.10 -26.29
C ILE A 162 -16.31 2.88 -27.56
N THR A 163 -16.84 4.10 -27.67
CA THR A 163 -16.64 5.00 -28.78
C THR A 163 -15.22 5.59 -28.78
N ASN A 164 -14.85 6.25 -29.89
CA ASN A 164 -13.59 6.98 -29.94
C ASN A 164 -13.56 8.18 -28.99
N GLU A 165 -14.70 8.81 -28.75
CA GLU A 165 -14.84 9.95 -27.84
C GLU A 165 -14.67 9.51 -26.39
N GLU A 166 -15.35 8.43 -25.97
CA GLU A 166 -15.15 7.83 -24.65
C GLU A 166 -13.68 7.43 -24.42
N TRP A 167 -13.01 6.91 -25.46
CA TRP A 167 -11.58 6.61 -25.38
C TRP A 167 -10.67 7.84 -25.29
N LYS A 168 -11.06 8.96 -25.91
CA LYS A 168 -10.34 10.25 -25.77
C LYS A 168 -10.56 10.85 -24.39
N ASP A 169 -11.77 10.78 -23.87
CA ASP A 169 -12.15 11.25 -22.53
C ASP A 169 -11.31 10.56 -21.44
N LEU A 170 -11.23 9.22 -21.47
CA LEU A 170 -10.44 8.41 -20.52
C LEU A 170 -8.95 8.79 -20.43
N ARG A 171 -8.43 9.58 -21.37
CA ARG A 171 -7.03 10.01 -21.43
C ARG A 171 -6.86 11.50 -21.15
N SER A 172 -7.95 12.22 -21.05
CA SER A 172 -8.05 13.68 -21.09
C SER A 172 -8.85 14.23 -19.90
N ASN A 173 -9.06 13.39 -18.89
CA ASN A 173 -9.92 13.66 -17.74
C ASN A 173 -9.14 14.13 -16.49
N GLN A 174 -7.97 14.74 -16.68
CA GLN A 174 -7.10 15.16 -15.58
C GLN A 174 -6.46 16.52 -15.85
N LEU A 175 -6.50 17.41 -14.87
CA LEU A 175 -5.65 18.62 -14.79
C LEU A 175 -4.80 18.54 -13.52
N TYR A 176 -3.57 19.02 -13.58
CA TYR A 176 -2.64 18.98 -12.46
C TYR A 176 -1.85 20.28 -12.38
N ALA A 177 -1.67 20.78 -11.17
CA ALA A 177 -0.81 21.92 -10.87
C ALA A 177 -0.04 21.69 -9.58
N ARG A 178 1.29 21.76 -9.64
CA ARG A 178 2.15 21.63 -8.45
C ARG A 178 2.14 22.91 -7.60
N GLY A 179 2.23 22.74 -6.29
CA GLY A 179 2.28 23.84 -5.33
C GLY A 179 3.55 24.68 -5.42
N ASP A 180 3.46 25.93 -4.99
CA ASP A 180 4.55 26.90 -4.90
C ASP A 180 4.26 27.92 -3.80
N LYS A 181 5.05 27.90 -2.72
CA LYS A 181 4.86 28.81 -1.58
C LYS A 181 4.97 30.28 -1.99
N SER A 182 5.80 30.60 -2.98
CA SER A 182 5.98 31.98 -3.47
C SER A 182 4.79 32.49 -4.28
N LYS A 183 3.82 31.63 -4.61
CA LYS A 183 2.67 31.94 -5.48
C LYS A 183 1.33 31.72 -4.79
N LYS A 184 1.25 31.99 -3.47
CA LYS A 184 0.07 31.77 -2.63
C LYS A 184 -0.34 30.30 -2.55
N GLY A 185 0.65 29.43 -2.33
CA GLY A 185 0.47 27.98 -2.25
C GLY A 185 0.37 27.27 -3.60
N ASN A 186 -0.32 27.85 -4.60
CA ASN A 186 -0.38 27.33 -5.98
C ASN A 186 -0.66 28.44 -7.01
N LEU A 187 0.06 28.45 -8.13
CA LEU A 187 -0.09 29.50 -9.15
C LEU A 187 -1.30 29.25 -10.08
N ASN A 188 -1.44 28.02 -10.56
CA ASN A 188 -2.33 27.68 -11.67
C ASN A 188 -3.72 27.23 -11.20
N ILE A 189 -3.81 26.59 -10.02
CA ILE A 189 -5.09 26.13 -9.47
C ILE A 189 -5.13 26.48 -7.99
N ARG A 190 -6.01 27.39 -7.59
CA ARG A 190 -6.14 27.88 -6.21
C ARG A 190 -7.47 27.48 -5.64
N LEU A 191 -7.49 27.12 -4.37
CA LEU A 191 -8.72 27.16 -3.59
C LEU A 191 -8.81 28.53 -2.93
N VAL A 192 -10.00 29.12 -2.97
CA VAL A 192 -10.29 30.44 -2.42
C VAL A 192 -11.54 30.31 -1.56
N TYR A 193 -11.51 30.89 -0.38
CA TYR A 193 -12.65 31.02 0.50
C TYR A 193 -13.22 32.44 0.37
N ASP A 194 -14.53 32.56 0.23
CA ASP A 194 -15.23 33.84 0.17
C ASP A 194 -15.89 34.12 1.52
N ASP A 195 -15.31 35.04 2.30
CA ASP A 195 -15.78 35.39 3.65
C ASP A 195 -17.21 35.98 3.66
N HIS A 196 -17.72 36.43 2.51
CA HIS A 196 -19.06 37.01 2.42
C HIS A 196 -20.13 35.96 2.16
N THR A 197 -19.86 35.00 1.27
CA THR A 197 -20.81 33.93 0.95
C THR A 197 -20.61 32.67 1.78
N TYR A 198 -19.50 32.59 2.53
CA TYR A 198 -19.05 31.40 3.26
C TYR A 198 -18.84 30.18 2.33
N GLU A 199 -18.52 30.43 1.06
CA GLU A 199 -18.35 29.40 0.05
C GLU A 199 -16.90 29.24 -0.38
N CYS A 200 -16.54 28.01 -0.74
CA CYS A 200 -15.25 27.70 -1.34
C CYS A 200 -15.35 27.66 -2.87
N TYR A 201 -14.34 28.21 -3.53
CA TYR A 201 -14.18 28.21 -4.97
C TYR A 201 -12.84 27.60 -5.37
N VAL A 202 -12.80 26.94 -6.53
CA VAL A 202 -11.54 26.64 -7.22
C VAL A 202 -11.34 27.61 -8.38
N GLU A 203 -10.23 28.33 -8.33
CA GLU A 203 -9.80 29.23 -9.39
C GLU A 203 -8.71 28.61 -10.27
N ILE A 204 -8.99 28.43 -11.56
CA ILE A 204 -8.13 27.71 -12.49
C ILE A 204 -7.66 28.67 -13.58
N ALA A 205 -6.35 28.88 -13.70
CA ALA A 205 -5.77 29.63 -14.81
C ALA A 205 -6.14 28.96 -16.14
N ASN A 206 -6.75 29.71 -17.05
CA ASN A 206 -7.16 29.22 -18.36
C ASN A 206 -6.37 29.95 -19.47
N PRO A 207 -5.19 29.44 -19.85
CA PRO A 207 -4.39 30.04 -20.92
C PRO A 207 -5.00 29.88 -22.31
N LEU A 208 -6.05 29.07 -22.47
CA LEU A 208 -6.79 28.89 -23.71
C LEU A 208 -7.87 29.96 -23.90
N GLY A 209 -8.27 30.65 -22.83
CA GLY A 209 -9.19 31.77 -22.91
C GLY A 209 -8.50 32.99 -23.53
N GLN A 210 -9.20 33.70 -24.42
CA GLN A 210 -8.67 34.90 -25.08
C GLN A 210 -8.39 36.01 -24.03
N PRO A 211 -7.14 36.45 -23.84
CA PRO A 211 -6.86 37.58 -22.97
C PRO A 211 -6.93 38.89 -23.76
N LYS A 212 -7.69 39.87 -23.26
CA LYS A 212 -7.49 41.29 -23.58
C LYS A 212 -6.42 41.95 -22.69
N GLY A 213 -5.72 41.21 -21.81
CA GLY A 213 -4.79 41.75 -20.80
C GLY A 213 -3.55 40.88 -20.49
N LYS A 214 -2.71 41.31 -19.52
CA LYS A 214 -1.42 40.68 -19.16
C LYS A 214 -1.52 39.32 -18.46
N HIS A 215 -2.70 38.93 -17.97
CA HIS A 215 -2.91 37.69 -17.22
C HIS A 215 -3.95 36.79 -17.90
N ALA A 216 -3.72 35.48 -17.88
CA ALA A 216 -4.71 34.51 -18.36
C ALA A 216 -5.99 34.62 -17.51
N PRO A 217 -7.19 34.58 -18.13
CA PRO A 217 -8.44 34.52 -17.38
C PRO A 217 -8.45 33.30 -16.46
N ARG A 218 -9.20 33.37 -15.35
CA ARG A 218 -9.37 32.25 -14.43
C ARG A 218 -10.82 31.78 -14.49
N LEU A 219 -11.02 30.48 -14.60
CA LEU A 219 -12.32 29.86 -14.28
C LEU A 219 -12.50 29.97 -12.77
N ARG A 220 -13.71 30.23 -12.30
CA ARG A 220 -14.07 30.27 -10.88
C ARG A 220 -15.28 29.38 -10.68
N LEU A 221 -15.05 28.19 -10.13
CA LEU A 221 -16.05 27.15 -9.97
C LEU A 221 -16.30 26.88 -8.47
N PRO A 222 -17.55 26.89 -7.99
CA PRO A 222 -17.86 26.55 -6.60
C PRO A 222 -17.51 25.10 -6.25
N VAL A 223 -17.08 24.86 -5.02
CA VAL A 223 -16.58 23.58 -4.53
C VAL A 223 -17.22 23.24 -3.20
N SER A 224 -17.78 22.03 -3.11
CA SER A 224 -18.28 21.46 -1.85
C SER A 224 -17.12 20.88 -1.05
N VAL A 225 -16.83 21.53 0.08
CA VAL A 225 -15.88 21.08 1.10
C VAL A 225 -16.65 20.36 2.21
N PRO A 226 -16.23 19.16 2.64
CA PRO A 226 -16.85 18.52 3.79
C PRO A 226 -16.57 19.31 5.08
N GLU A 227 -17.61 19.61 5.86
CA GLU A 227 -17.58 20.38 7.12
C GLU A 227 -16.38 20.05 8.02
N LYS A 228 -16.14 18.75 8.28
CA LYS A 228 -15.01 18.27 9.09
C LYS A 228 -13.60 18.65 8.61
N TYR A 229 -13.47 19.23 7.43
CA TYR A 229 -12.22 19.68 6.84
C TYR A 229 -12.23 21.19 6.55
N GLU A 230 -13.31 21.92 6.79
CA GLU A 230 -13.42 23.33 6.40
C GLU A 230 -12.34 24.19 7.04
N GLU A 231 -12.22 24.17 8.38
CA GLU A 231 -11.17 24.90 9.10
C GLU A 231 -9.77 24.54 8.58
N GLU A 232 -9.47 23.24 8.47
CA GLU A 232 -8.18 22.74 7.96
C GLU A 232 -7.86 23.27 6.56
N ILE A 233 -8.87 23.36 5.69
CA ILE A 233 -8.72 23.85 4.32
C ILE A 233 -8.59 25.37 4.30
N ILE A 234 -9.39 26.09 5.09
CA ILE A 234 -9.35 27.55 5.20
C ILE A 234 -7.97 27.99 5.70
N ASP A 235 -7.46 27.39 6.78
CA ASP A 235 -6.12 27.68 7.32
C ASP A 235 -5.02 27.47 6.27
N LEU A 236 -5.12 26.37 5.50
CA LEU A 236 -4.16 26.05 4.46
C LEU A 236 -4.15 27.08 3.31
N VAL A 237 -5.32 27.58 2.89
CA VAL A 237 -5.44 28.46 1.71
C VAL A 237 -5.26 29.93 2.05
N MET A 238 -5.67 30.35 3.25
CA MET A 238 -5.52 31.73 3.72
C MET A 238 -4.07 32.05 4.07
N GLY A 239 -3.31 31.07 4.56
CA GLY A 239 -1.93 31.24 4.99
C GLY A 239 -1.82 31.95 6.34
N GLU A 240 -0.60 32.05 6.85
CA GLU A 240 -0.33 32.58 8.19
C GLU A 240 0.23 34.01 8.11
N PRO A 241 -0.34 34.98 8.85
CA PRO A 241 0.24 36.32 8.94
C PRO A 241 1.51 36.29 9.80
N VAL A 242 2.66 36.57 9.18
CA VAL A 242 4.00 36.52 9.83
C VAL A 242 4.59 37.90 10.12
N GLY A 243 3.86 38.96 9.81
CA GLY A 243 4.28 40.34 10.08
C GLY A 243 3.65 41.34 9.12
N VAL A 244 4.22 42.54 9.07
CA VAL A 244 3.84 43.60 8.11
C VAL A 244 5.04 44.02 7.30
N ASN A 245 4.82 44.35 6.02
CA ASN A 245 5.87 44.92 5.20
C ASN A 245 6.09 46.41 5.54
N ALA A 246 7.13 47.02 4.96
CA ALA A 246 7.44 48.44 5.15
C ALA A 246 6.32 49.43 4.78
N LYS A 247 5.25 48.96 4.11
CA LYS A 247 4.06 49.73 3.75
C LYS A 247 2.84 49.40 4.62
N GLY A 248 3.03 48.72 5.74
CA GLY A 248 1.97 48.34 6.68
C GLY A 248 1.04 47.22 6.20
N LYS A 249 1.33 46.55 5.07
CA LYS A 249 0.50 45.43 4.59
C LYS A 249 0.94 44.11 5.22
N PRO A 250 0.00 43.23 5.63
CA PRO A 250 0.34 41.91 6.15
C PRO A 250 1.22 41.11 5.18
N ILE A 251 2.27 40.51 5.71
CA ILE A 251 3.05 39.47 5.03
C ILE A 251 2.40 38.15 5.41
N ILE A 252 1.90 37.45 4.40
CA ILE A 252 1.26 36.15 4.56
C ILE A 252 2.22 35.08 4.07
N GLU A 253 2.54 34.13 4.94
CA GLU A 253 3.28 32.93 4.59
C GLU A 253 2.31 31.82 4.17
N TYR A 254 2.55 31.27 2.98
CA TYR A 254 1.70 30.23 2.41
C TYR A 254 2.41 28.88 2.40
N ARG A 255 1.67 27.82 2.71
CA ARG A 255 2.13 26.44 2.54
C ARG A 255 1.88 25.98 1.09
N PRO A 256 2.82 25.29 0.43
CA PRO A 256 2.62 24.81 -0.93
C PRO A 256 1.65 23.62 -0.94
N TYR A 257 0.67 23.66 -1.85
CA TYR A 257 -0.26 22.56 -2.06
C TYR A 257 -0.40 22.24 -3.55
N THR A 258 -0.41 20.95 -3.86
CA THR A 258 -0.63 20.44 -5.22
C THR A 258 -2.11 20.18 -5.42
N VAL A 259 -2.64 20.55 -6.58
CA VAL A 259 -4.02 20.29 -6.95
C VAL A 259 -4.06 19.35 -8.15
N GLU A 260 -4.89 18.32 -8.06
CA GLU A 260 -5.21 17.43 -9.17
C GLU A 260 -6.73 17.39 -9.35
N ILE A 261 -7.23 17.87 -10.49
CA ILE A 261 -8.65 17.80 -10.83
C ILE A 261 -8.87 16.57 -11.70
N LYS A 262 -9.84 15.72 -11.32
CA LYS A 262 -10.22 14.53 -12.07
C LYS A 262 -11.69 14.58 -12.46
N ARG A 263 -11.96 14.32 -13.74
CA ARG A 263 -13.30 14.10 -14.25
C ARG A 263 -13.64 12.61 -14.26
N LYS A 264 -14.80 12.25 -13.73
CA LYS A 264 -15.31 10.88 -13.70
C LYS A 264 -16.83 10.90 -13.80
N ASN A 265 -17.38 10.22 -14.79
CA ASN A 265 -18.83 10.13 -15.02
C ASN A 265 -19.51 11.51 -15.11
N GLY A 266 -18.87 12.48 -15.78
CA GLY A 266 -19.37 13.87 -15.88
C GLY A 266 -19.13 14.74 -14.64
N GLU A 267 -18.71 14.17 -13.52
CA GLU A 267 -18.44 14.93 -12.29
C GLU A 267 -16.95 15.25 -12.12
N TYR A 268 -16.66 16.37 -11.44
CA TYR A 268 -15.29 16.85 -11.23
C TYR A 268 -14.92 16.81 -9.76
N TYR A 269 -13.76 16.23 -9.48
CA TYR A 269 -13.23 16.04 -8.15
C TYR A 269 -11.89 16.75 -8.02
N VAL A 270 -11.79 17.66 -7.05
CA VAL A 270 -10.56 18.38 -6.71
C VAL A 270 -9.83 17.60 -5.64
N HIS A 271 -8.67 17.04 -5.98
CA HIS A 271 -7.75 16.40 -5.05
C HIS A 271 -6.70 17.42 -4.62
N LEU A 272 -6.82 17.90 -3.39
CA LEU A 272 -5.86 18.79 -2.77
C LEU A 272 -4.83 17.98 -1.98
N ILE A 273 -3.55 18.17 -2.29
CA ILE A 273 -2.43 17.40 -1.76
C ILE A 273 -1.43 18.35 -1.10
N TYR A 274 -1.22 18.20 0.20
CA TYR A 274 -0.34 19.06 1.00
C TYR A 274 0.36 18.24 2.10
N GLU A 275 1.37 18.85 2.71
CA GLU A 275 1.99 18.29 3.92
C GLU A 275 1.23 18.79 5.15
N GLU A 276 0.57 17.86 5.83
CA GLU A 276 -0.10 18.09 7.12
C GLU A 276 0.93 18.03 8.24
N GLU A 277 0.95 19.05 9.09
CA GLU A 277 1.76 19.04 10.31
C GLU A 277 1.14 18.08 11.33
N VAL A 278 1.98 17.25 11.93
CA VAL A 278 1.57 16.23 12.90
C VAL A 278 2.57 16.19 14.04
N TYR A 279 2.08 15.96 15.26
CA TYR A 279 2.91 15.96 16.47
C TYR A 279 3.63 14.63 16.72
N GLY A 280 3.12 13.53 16.17
CA GLY A 280 3.71 12.20 16.28
C GLY A 280 4.66 11.89 15.11
N ARG A 281 5.45 10.83 15.27
CA ARG A 281 6.40 10.38 14.23
C ARG A 281 6.59 8.88 14.22
N GLU A 282 7.03 8.35 13.08
CA GLU A 282 7.56 7.00 13.01
C GLU A 282 8.99 6.97 13.58
N LEU A 283 9.29 6.00 14.44
CA LEU A 283 10.63 5.77 14.97
C LEU A 283 11.44 4.92 14.00
N ALA A 284 12.76 5.19 13.94
CA ALA A 284 13.67 4.32 13.20
C ALA A 284 13.73 2.91 13.83
N TYR A 285 14.25 1.94 13.08
CA TYR A 285 14.29 0.55 13.53
C TYR A 285 15.11 0.36 14.81
N ASP A 286 16.26 1.02 14.86
CA ASP A 286 17.24 1.04 15.94
C ASP A 286 16.93 2.08 17.04
N GLU A 287 16.01 3.01 16.79
CA GLU A 287 15.64 4.03 17.76
C GLU A 287 14.87 3.42 18.96
N PRO A 288 15.34 3.61 20.21
CA PRO A 288 14.68 3.05 21.38
C PRO A 288 13.37 3.78 21.71
N ILE A 289 12.42 3.04 22.27
CA ILE A 289 11.15 3.62 22.75
C ILE A 289 11.35 4.19 24.14
N GLN A 290 11.19 5.50 24.30
CA GLN A 290 11.19 6.19 25.58
C GLN A 290 9.75 6.45 26.05
N ALA A 291 9.09 5.42 26.60
CA ALA A 291 7.75 5.51 27.15
C ALA A 291 7.58 4.49 28.29
N GLU A 292 6.78 4.82 29.31
CA GLU A 292 6.50 3.90 30.44
C GLU A 292 5.51 2.80 30.04
N ARG A 293 4.55 3.13 29.17
CA ARG A 293 3.53 2.22 28.64
C ARG A 293 3.60 2.18 27.12
N ILE A 294 3.69 0.98 26.57
CA ILE A 294 3.86 0.73 25.14
C ILE A 294 2.75 -0.23 24.69
N ALA A 295 2.04 0.11 23.62
CA ALA A 295 1.03 -0.78 23.05
C ALA A 295 1.61 -1.54 21.85
N GLY A 296 1.61 -2.86 21.90
CA GLY A 296 1.78 -3.70 20.70
C GLY A 296 0.43 -3.97 20.06
N ILE A 297 0.35 -3.91 18.73
CA ILE A 297 -0.90 -4.11 17.98
C ILE A 297 -0.73 -5.25 16.97
N ASP A 298 -1.55 -6.29 17.12
CA ASP A 298 -1.78 -7.34 16.11
C ASP A 298 -3.00 -6.98 15.26
N ILE A 299 -2.77 -6.78 13.95
CA ILE A 299 -3.79 -6.32 13.01
C ILE A 299 -4.32 -7.50 12.21
N ASN A 300 -5.64 -7.75 12.28
CA ASN A 300 -6.34 -8.73 11.45
C ASN A 300 -7.50 -8.07 10.70
N ILE A 301 -8.12 -8.80 9.78
CA ILE A 301 -9.21 -8.24 8.95
C ILE A 301 -10.48 -8.01 9.75
N ASP A 302 -10.72 -8.84 10.77
CA ASP A 302 -11.95 -8.86 11.57
C ASP A 302 -11.75 -8.30 12.99
N ARG A 303 -10.52 -7.96 13.37
CA ARG A 303 -10.18 -7.44 14.70
C ARG A 303 -8.83 -6.73 14.74
N ILE A 304 -8.68 -5.83 15.71
CA ILE A 304 -7.41 -5.26 16.14
C ILE A 304 -7.19 -5.69 17.59
N ALA A 305 -6.20 -6.53 17.84
CA ALA A 305 -5.83 -6.92 19.20
C ALA A 305 -4.68 -6.04 19.67
N VAL A 306 -4.82 -5.49 20.88
CA VAL A 306 -3.83 -4.58 21.46
C VAL A 306 -3.41 -5.14 22.81
N SER A 307 -2.11 -5.11 23.10
CA SER A 307 -1.57 -5.44 24.42
C SER A 307 -0.61 -4.36 24.87
N ILE A 308 -0.84 -3.86 26.08
CA ILE A 308 -0.01 -2.85 26.72
C ILE A 308 1.05 -3.57 27.55
N VAL A 309 2.29 -3.11 27.39
CA VAL A 309 3.45 -3.57 28.16
C VAL A 309 4.11 -2.41 28.88
N SER A 310 4.74 -2.70 30.02
CA SER A 310 5.63 -1.75 30.69
C SER A 310 6.92 -1.55 29.91
N LYS A 311 7.73 -0.55 30.28
CA LYS A 311 9.09 -0.36 29.72
C LYS A 311 10.01 -1.58 29.88
N GLN A 312 9.77 -2.44 30.88
CA GLN A 312 10.47 -3.73 31.07
C GLN A 312 9.84 -4.89 30.28
N GLY A 313 8.87 -4.60 29.41
CA GLY A 313 8.17 -5.57 28.59
C GLY A 313 7.15 -6.44 29.34
N ASN A 314 6.83 -6.13 30.61
CA ASN A 314 5.84 -6.92 31.36
C ASN A 314 4.44 -6.66 30.82
N PHE A 315 3.62 -7.71 30.69
CA PHE A 315 2.22 -7.57 30.30
C PHE A 315 1.44 -6.79 31.36
N LEU A 316 0.65 -5.81 30.93
CA LEU A 316 -0.21 -5.00 31.80
C LEU A 316 -1.69 -5.29 31.53
N GLN A 317 -2.12 -5.12 30.28
CA GLN A 317 -3.53 -5.27 29.88
C GLN A 317 -3.62 -5.57 28.38
N SER A 318 -4.72 -6.20 27.96
CA SER A 318 -5.07 -6.33 26.55
C SER A 318 -6.52 -5.93 26.30
N LYS A 319 -6.81 -5.56 25.05
CA LYS A 319 -8.16 -5.32 24.55
C LYS A 319 -8.24 -5.69 23.09
N VAL A 320 -9.38 -6.26 22.69
CA VAL A 320 -9.68 -6.62 21.30
C VAL A 320 -10.79 -5.72 20.78
N PHE A 321 -10.52 -5.04 19.67
CA PHE A 321 -11.48 -4.20 18.97
C PHE A 321 -11.97 -4.96 17.73
N TYR A 322 -13.21 -5.43 17.78
CA TYR A 322 -13.79 -6.24 16.72
C TYR A 322 -14.33 -5.38 15.58
N CYS A 323 -14.10 -5.85 14.35
CA CYS A 323 -14.55 -5.22 13.13
C CYS A 323 -14.97 -6.28 12.09
N HIS A 324 -15.76 -7.27 12.53
CA HIS A 324 -16.19 -8.43 11.74
C HIS A 324 -16.82 -8.06 10.38
N GLU A 325 -17.45 -6.88 10.29
CA GLU A 325 -18.13 -6.46 9.06
C GLU A 325 -17.19 -6.16 7.89
N LEU A 326 -15.90 -5.90 8.15
CA LEU A 326 -14.93 -5.48 7.13
C LEU A 326 -14.77 -6.48 5.97
N GLU A 327 -15.15 -7.74 6.18
CA GLU A 327 -15.06 -8.79 5.17
C GLU A 327 -16.07 -8.62 4.03
N TYR A 328 -17.29 -8.18 4.34
CA TYR A 328 -18.43 -8.21 3.42
C TYR A 328 -19.01 -6.84 3.05
N VAL A 329 -18.75 -5.78 3.82
CA VAL A 329 -19.32 -4.45 3.53
C VAL A 329 -18.68 -3.78 2.30
N LYS A 330 -19.47 -2.91 1.64
CA LYS A 330 -19.03 -2.06 0.52
C LYS A 330 -17.93 -1.08 0.95
N ALA A 331 -17.15 -0.58 -0.01
CA ALA A 331 -15.94 0.21 0.25
C ALA A 331 -16.15 1.46 1.13
N ASN A 332 -17.26 2.20 0.96
CA ASN A 332 -17.53 3.40 1.75
C ASN A 332 -17.81 3.05 3.22
N LYS A 333 -18.75 2.14 3.48
CA LYS A 333 -19.05 1.64 4.83
C LYS A 333 -17.79 1.05 5.48
N ARG A 334 -16.99 0.31 4.72
CA ARG A 334 -15.70 -0.23 5.20
C ARG A 334 -14.76 0.85 5.72
N ASN A 335 -14.62 1.96 4.99
CA ASN A 335 -13.73 3.05 5.38
C ASN A 335 -14.20 3.73 6.66
N ASN A 336 -15.53 3.84 6.83
CA ASN A 336 -16.10 4.35 8.06
C ASN A 336 -15.74 3.44 9.23
N ILE A 337 -16.07 2.15 9.15
CA ILE A 337 -15.76 1.17 10.21
C ILE A 337 -14.28 1.17 10.56
N VAL A 338 -13.38 1.18 9.56
CA VAL A 338 -11.93 1.30 9.82
C VAL A 338 -11.61 2.56 10.61
N GLY A 339 -12.18 3.71 10.24
CA GLY A 339 -11.97 4.97 10.94
C GLY A 339 -12.50 4.96 12.37
N GLU A 340 -13.70 4.40 12.59
CA GLU A 340 -14.34 4.29 13.90
C GLU A 340 -13.56 3.33 14.81
N THR A 341 -13.25 2.12 14.35
CA THR A 341 -12.45 1.16 15.14
C THR A 341 -11.07 1.71 15.51
N VAL A 342 -10.40 2.42 14.59
CA VAL A 342 -9.09 3.02 14.88
C VAL A 342 -9.23 4.20 15.87
N ARG A 343 -10.32 4.97 15.80
CA ARG A 343 -10.63 5.98 16.82
C ARG A 343 -10.77 5.32 18.19
N ASP A 344 -11.60 4.28 18.31
CA ASP A 344 -11.84 3.59 19.59
C ASP A 344 -10.55 3.00 20.18
N VAL A 345 -9.66 2.48 19.32
CA VAL A 345 -8.32 2.03 19.73
C VAL A 345 -7.54 3.18 20.36
N TYR A 346 -7.41 4.31 19.66
CA TYR A 346 -6.60 5.41 20.15
C TYR A 346 -7.21 6.14 21.35
N ASP A 347 -8.54 6.24 21.43
CA ASP A 347 -9.23 6.81 22.58
C ASP A 347 -8.93 5.98 23.84
N TRP A 348 -8.94 4.65 23.73
CA TRP A 348 -8.52 3.77 24.81
C TRP A 348 -7.01 3.89 25.10
N LEU A 349 -6.14 3.98 24.10
CA LEU A 349 -4.69 4.17 24.32
C LEU A 349 -4.36 5.48 25.04
N LEU A 350 -5.11 6.55 24.77
CA LEU A 350 -4.99 7.84 25.47
C LEU A 350 -5.44 7.70 26.93
N GLN A 351 -6.59 7.05 27.19
CA GLN A 351 -7.06 6.76 28.55
C GLN A 351 -6.03 5.97 29.37
N GLU A 352 -5.34 5.03 28.73
CA GLU A 352 -4.31 4.20 29.36
C GLU A 352 -2.93 4.86 29.44
N ASN A 353 -2.79 6.13 29.05
CA ASN A 353 -1.52 6.88 29.06
C ASN A 353 -0.39 6.17 28.29
N VAL A 354 -0.72 5.58 27.13
CA VAL A 354 0.27 4.93 26.27
C VAL A 354 1.12 5.97 25.54
N GLY A 355 2.44 5.88 25.64
CA GLY A 355 3.36 6.83 25.01
C GLY A 355 3.88 6.40 23.63
N ALA A 356 3.74 5.12 23.28
CA ALA A 356 4.21 4.58 22.01
C ALA A 356 3.39 3.38 21.54
N VAL A 357 3.25 3.25 20.21
CA VAL A 357 2.56 2.15 19.55
C VAL A 357 3.55 1.38 18.69
N VAL A 358 3.53 0.05 18.81
CA VAL A 358 4.36 -0.87 18.04
C VAL A 358 3.47 -1.71 17.14
N ILE A 359 3.78 -1.73 15.85
CA ILE A 359 3.06 -2.50 14.84
C ILE A 359 4.01 -3.35 14.02
N GLU A 360 3.50 -4.39 13.37
CA GLU A 360 4.28 -5.15 12.41
C GLU A 360 4.61 -4.33 11.15
N ASN A 361 5.85 -4.45 10.66
CA ASN A 361 6.24 -4.03 9.34
C ASN A 361 5.75 -5.06 8.31
N ILE A 362 4.49 -4.93 7.91
CA ILE A 362 3.89 -5.88 6.99
C ILE A 362 4.29 -5.49 5.56
N GLN A 363 5.45 -5.96 5.12
CA GLN A 363 5.75 -6.03 3.69
C GLN A 363 4.94 -7.18 3.09
N LEU A 364 3.75 -6.88 2.56
CA LEU A 364 2.89 -7.87 1.90
C LEU A 364 3.54 -8.33 0.59
N ARG A 365 4.39 -9.36 0.63
CA ARG A 365 4.76 -10.11 -0.59
C ARG A 365 3.51 -10.80 -1.13
N GLN A 366 3.12 -10.48 -2.36
CA GLN A 366 1.98 -11.13 -2.99
C GLN A 366 2.26 -12.63 -3.11
N ARG A 367 1.41 -13.47 -2.53
CA ARG A 367 1.39 -14.88 -2.93
C ARG A 367 0.72 -14.93 -4.30
N HIS A 368 1.52 -14.95 -5.36
CA HIS A 368 1.04 -15.06 -6.75
C HIS A 368 0.33 -16.40 -7.01
N ASP A 369 -0.88 -16.61 -6.50
CA ASP A 369 -1.64 -17.85 -6.68
C ASP A 369 -2.84 -17.64 -7.60
N THR A 370 -3.34 -18.74 -8.16
CA THR A 370 -4.56 -18.84 -8.98
C THR A 370 -5.84 -19.02 -8.16
N ASP A 371 -5.75 -19.13 -6.84
CA ASP A 371 -6.94 -19.28 -5.99
C ASP A 371 -7.75 -17.97 -5.94
N LYS A 372 -8.88 -17.96 -6.64
CA LYS A 372 -9.83 -16.84 -6.67
C LYS A 372 -10.39 -16.52 -5.28
N ARG A 373 -10.58 -17.50 -4.40
CA ARG A 373 -11.09 -17.28 -3.03
C ARG A 373 -10.02 -16.63 -2.18
N PHE A 374 -8.81 -17.17 -2.20
CA PHE A 374 -7.66 -16.56 -1.53
C PHE A 374 -7.38 -15.15 -2.06
N ASN A 375 -7.32 -14.93 -3.38
CA ASN A 375 -7.10 -13.60 -3.98
C ASN A 375 -8.21 -12.58 -3.68
N ARG A 376 -9.46 -13.03 -3.43
CA ARG A 376 -10.57 -12.17 -2.99
C ARG A 376 -10.45 -11.80 -1.51
N LEU A 377 -9.93 -12.71 -0.68
CA LEU A 377 -9.61 -12.46 0.74
C LEU A 377 -8.32 -11.64 0.92
N THR A 378 -7.29 -11.90 0.10
CA THR A 378 -5.97 -11.27 0.10
C THR A 378 -5.83 -10.10 -0.87
N HIS A 379 -6.91 -9.60 -1.49
CA HIS A 379 -6.83 -8.37 -2.26
C HIS A 379 -6.28 -7.27 -1.34
N ASN A 380 -5.01 -6.92 -1.57
CA ASN A 380 -4.02 -6.35 -0.64
C ASN A 380 -4.37 -4.97 -0.04
N PHE A 381 -5.61 -4.55 -0.18
CA PHE A 381 -6.16 -3.28 0.24
C PHE A 381 -6.67 -3.29 1.69
N LYS A 382 -7.03 -4.46 2.25
CA LYS A 382 -7.69 -4.53 3.58
C LYS A 382 -6.73 -4.28 4.75
N LYS A 383 -5.67 -5.09 4.90
CA LYS A 383 -4.68 -4.95 6.00
C LYS A 383 -3.86 -3.67 5.87
N LYS A 384 -3.44 -3.31 4.64
CA LYS A 384 -2.67 -2.09 4.37
C LYS A 384 -3.44 -0.84 4.78
N LYS A 385 -4.71 -0.72 4.37
CA LYS A 385 -5.52 0.45 4.71
C LYS A 385 -5.78 0.59 6.20
N LEU A 386 -6.03 -0.53 6.89
CA LEU A 386 -6.18 -0.52 8.36
C LEU A 386 -4.87 -0.11 9.04
N THR A 387 -3.73 -0.65 8.60
CA THR A 387 -2.40 -0.29 9.10
C THR A 387 -2.11 1.20 8.86
N GLU A 388 -2.38 1.72 7.66
CA GLU A 388 -2.22 3.14 7.31
C GLU A 388 -3.14 4.02 8.16
N ALA A 389 -4.38 3.60 8.41
CA ALA A 389 -5.30 4.34 9.27
C ALA A 389 -4.78 4.43 10.71
N ILE A 390 -4.26 3.32 11.27
CA ILE A 390 -3.64 3.29 12.60
C ILE A 390 -2.46 4.26 12.65
N VAL A 391 -1.49 4.09 11.75
CA VAL A 391 -0.28 4.94 11.71
C VAL A 391 -0.64 6.42 11.60
N ARG A 392 -1.52 6.78 10.66
CA ARG A 392 -1.90 8.18 10.43
C ARG A 392 -2.65 8.79 11.61
N ARG A 393 -3.58 8.03 12.23
CA ARG A 393 -4.31 8.54 13.40
C ARG A 393 -3.39 8.66 14.61
N GLY A 394 -2.50 7.70 14.84
CA GLY A 394 -1.50 7.79 15.90
C GLY A 394 -0.58 9.00 15.75
N MET A 395 -0.05 9.23 14.55
CA MET A 395 0.80 10.40 14.30
C MET A 395 0.07 11.73 14.53
N ARG A 396 -1.21 11.84 14.12
CA ARG A 396 -2.03 13.03 14.41
C ARG A 396 -2.23 13.27 15.90
N LEU A 397 -2.42 12.19 16.66
CA LEU A 397 -2.61 12.24 18.11
C LEU A 397 -1.29 12.31 18.90
N GLY A 398 -0.15 12.55 18.25
CA GLY A 398 1.13 12.73 18.94
C GLY A 398 1.88 11.43 19.28
N PHE A 399 1.37 10.25 18.91
CA PHE A 399 2.02 8.98 19.25
C PHE A 399 3.31 8.76 18.44
N ARG A 400 4.28 8.14 19.11
CA ARG A 400 5.47 7.55 18.47
C ARG A 400 5.12 6.16 17.96
N ILE A 401 5.33 5.90 16.67
CA ILE A 401 4.97 4.63 16.03
C ILE A 401 6.24 3.87 15.65
N LYS A 402 6.43 2.66 16.17
CA LYS A 402 7.56 1.79 15.81
C LYS A 402 7.10 0.59 14.98
N LYS A 403 7.79 0.32 13.87
CA LYS A 403 7.53 -0.86 13.03
C LYS A 403 8.56 -1.95 13.32
N VAL A 404 8.10 -3.18 13.58
CA VAL A 404 8.97 -4.34 13.89
C VAL A 404 8.79 -5.49 12.91
N ASN A 405 9.77 -6.37 12.80
CA ASN A 405 9.66 -7.54 11.93
C ASN A 405 8.49 -8.45 12.39
N PRO A 406 7.56 -8.87 11.49
CA PRO A 406 6.43 -9.76 11.83
C PRO A 406 6.83 -11.22 12.09
N ALA A 407 8.10 -11.61 11.91
CA ALA A 407 8.52 -13.01 11.97
C ALA A 407 8.08 -13.71 13.28
N TYR A 408 7.29 -14.76 13.12
CA TYR A 408 6.85 -15.68 14.17
C TYR A 408 6.08 -15.05 15.34
N THR A 409 5.59 -13.82 15.25
CA THR A 409 4.85 -13.11 16.33
C THR A 409 3.70 -13.96 16.89
N SER A 410 2.83 -14.49 16.02
CA SER A 410 1.69 -15.33 16.43
C SER A 410 2.12 -16.71 16.95
N VAL A 411 3.26 -17.25 16.50
CA VAL A 411 3.79 -18.53 16.98
C VAL A 411 4.32 -18.36 18.40
N ILE A 412 5.16 -17.35 18.61
CA ILE A 412 5.71 -17.00 19.93
C ILE A 412 4.56 -16.72 20.89
N GLY A 413 3.60 -15.88 20.50
CA GLY A 413 2.44 -15.56 21.32
C GLY A 413 1.69 -16.83 21.76
N ARG A 414 1.35 -17.70 20.81
CA ARG A 414 0.62 -18.95 21.07
C ARG A 414 1.35 -19.88 22.04
N PHE A 415 2.65 -20.10 21.83
CA PHE A 415 3.41 -21.08 22.61
C PHE A 415 3.97 -20.55 23.93
N LYS A 416 4.21 -19.24 24.05
CA LYS A 416 4.89 -18.65 25.21
C LYS A 416 3.96 -17.91 26.16
N TYR A 417 2.93 -17.24 25.62
CA TYR A 417 2.18 -16.24 26.38
C TYR A 417 0.71 -16.56 26.58
N MET A 418 0.10 -17.29 25.65
CA MET A 418 -1.31 -17.67 25.69
C MET A 418 -1.70 -18.34 27.02
N LYS A 419 -1.01 -19.44 27.38
CA LYS A 419 -1.23 -20.16 28.65
C LYS A 419 -0.86 -19.30 29.86
N LYS A 420 0.24 -18.54 29.78
CA LYS A 420 0.80 -17.79 30.90
C LYS A 420 -0.12 -16.66 31.37
N TYR A 421 -0.77 -15.98 30.43
CA TYR A 421 -1.57 -14.78 30.70
C TYR A 421 -3.06 -14.96 30.40
N GLY A 422 -3.51 -16.16 29.99
CA GLY A 422 -4.91 -16.42 29.65
C GLY A 422 -5.40 -15.64 28.42
N LEU A 423 -4.49 -15.31 27.51
CA LEU A 423 -4.75 -14.45 26.35
C LEU A 423 -5.21 -15.26 25.14
N SER A 424 -5.90 -14.62 24.20
CA SER A 424 -6.06 -15.19 22.85
C SER A 424 -4.72 -15.22 22.09
N VAL A 425 -4.67 -15.94 20.97
CA VAL A 425 -3.49 -15.95 20.07
C VAL A 425 -3.17 -14.53 19.57
N HIS A 426 -4.19 -13.71 19.29
CA HIS A 426 -4.04 -12.36 18.75
C HIS A 426 -3.51 -11.38 19.80
N GLU A 427 -4.04 -11.42 21.01
CA GLU A 427 -3.52 -10.63 22.13
C GLU A 427 -2.10 -11.06 22.49
N SER A 428 -1.84 -12.37 22.50
CA SER A 428 -0.48 -12.87 22.73
C SER A 428 0.49 -12.43 21.63
N ALA A 429 0.04 -12.34 20.37
CA ALA A 429 0.84 -11.81 19.27
C ALA A 429 1.11 -10.30 19.46
N ALA A 430 0.08 -9.54 19.86
CA ALA A 430 0.18 -8.12 20.19
C ALA A 430 1.18 -7.86 21.32
N LEU A 431 1.17 -8.69 22.37
CA LEU A 431 2.17 -8.66 23.44
C LEU A 431 3.59 -8.87 22.92
N VAL A 432 3.80 -9.87 22.05
CA VAL A 432 5.10 -10.12 21.41
C VAL A 432 5.56 -8.92 20.58
N ILE A 433 4.64 -8.29 19.85
CA ILE A 433 4.93 -7.09 19.04
C ILE A 433 5.40 -5.95 19.94
N GLY A 434 4.69 -5.67 21.04
CA GLY A 434 5.06 -4.63 22.00
C GLY A 434 6.45 -4.87 22.61
N ARG A 435 6.70 -6.09 23.09
CA ARG A 435 8.01 -6.49 23.63
C ARG A 435 9.12 -6.41 22.59
N ARG A 436 8.84 -6.78 21.34
CA ARG A 436 9.83 -6.67 20.25
C ARG A 436 10.18 -5.21 19.94
N GLY A 437 9.24 -4.27 20.06
CA GLY A 437 9.51 -2.84 19.91
C GLY A 437 10.52 -2.31 20.93
N LEU A 438 10.52 -2.89 22.14
CA LEU A 438 11.46 -2.63 23.22
C LEU A 438 12.81 -3.37 23.07
N GLY A 439 12.97 -4.19 22.02
CA GLY A 439 14.22 -4.92 21.77
C GLY A 439 14.31 -6.33 22.39
N TYR A 440 13.23 -6.87 22.96
CA TYR A 440 13.25 -8.26 23.46
C TYR A 440 13.27 -9.28 22.31
N HIS A 441 14.21 -10.24 22.37
CA HIS A 441 14.44 -11.23 21.30
C HIS A 441 13.47 -12.41 21.28
N GLU A 442 12.76 -12.64 22.39
CA GLU A 442 11.78 -13.73 22.54
C GLU A 442 12.35 -15.15 22.51
N ARG A 443 13.40 -15.41 23.31
CA ARG A 443 13.97 -16.75 23.55
C ARG A 443 12.93 -17.82 23.88
N LEU A 444 13.17 -19.05 23.39
CA LEU A 444 12.35 -20.23 23.72
C LEU A 444 12.52 -20.61 25.21
N PRO A 445 11.42 -20.85 25.93
CA PRO A 445 11.46 -21.49 27.24
C PRO A 445 12.08 -22.90 27.20
N LYS A 446 12.71 -23.32 28.31
CA LYS A 446 13.34 -24.65 28.45
C LYS A 446 12.38 -25.79 28.11
N GLU A 447 11.13 -25.70 28.56
CA GLU A 447 10.08 -26.69 28.28
C GLU A 447 9.82 -26.88 26.77
N LEU A 448 9.84 -25.81 25.99
CA LEU A 448 9.66 -25.90 24.53
C LEU A 448 10.88 -26.51 23.85
N ILE A 449 12.08 -26.18 24.33
CA ILE A 449 13.33 -26.78 23.82
C ILE A 449 13.33 -28.28 24.08
N ASP A 450 12.91 -28.70 25.28
CA ASP A 450 12.79 -30.12 25.61
C ASP A 450 11.78 -30.82 24.70
N ALA A 451 10.60 -30.24 24.48
CA ALA A 451 9.60 -30.79 23.57
C ALA A 451 10.12 -30.93 22.13
N ILE A 452 10.94 -29.99 21.64
CA ILE A 452 11.59 -30.10 20.33
C ILE A 452 12.56 -31.30 20.30
N LYS A 453 13.38 -31.45 21.34
CA LYS A 453 14.39 -32.52 21.40
C LYS A 453 13.78 -33.90 21.60
N THR A 454 12.74 -34.02 22.39
CA THR A 454 12.16 -35.32 22.78
C THR A 454 11.08 -35.76 21.80
N LYS A 455 10.20 -34.86 21.35
CA LYS A 455 9.07 -35.20 20.47
C LYS A 455 9.40 -34.95 19.00
N VAL A 456 9.80 -33.73 18.63
CA VAL A 456 10.00 -33.35 17.21
C VAL A 456 11.17 -34.12 16.60
N LYS A 457 12.31 -34.24 17.31
CA LYS A 457 13.46 -35.01 16.81
C LYS A 457 13.08 -36.46 16.48
N ARG A 458 12.40 -37.15 17.40
CA ARG A 458 11.96 -38.54 17.22
C ARG A 458 11.01 -38.68 16.03
N HIS A 459 10.06 -37.77 15.91
CA HIS A 459 9.12 -37.74 14.79
C HIS A 459 9.85 -37.57 13.44
N LEU A 460 10.81 -36.65 13.35
CA LEU A 460 11.57 -36.43 12.12
C LEU A 460 12.43 -37.65 11.72
N ILE A 461 13.01 -38.35 12.70
CA ILE A 461 13.75 -39.60 12.46
C ILE A 461 12.79 -40.68 11.95
N ALA A 462 11.62 -40.82 12.55
CA ALA A 462 10.61 -41.78 12.11
C ALA A 462 10.14 -41.51 10.67
N VAL A 463 9.88 -40.24 10.32
CA VAL A 463 9.50 -39.83 8.95
C VAL A 463 10.59 -40.15 7.94
N LEU A 464 11.87 -39.97 8.28
CA LEU A 464 12.98 -40.36 7.39
C LEU A 464 13.07 -41.88 7.21
N GLY A 465 12.84 -42.63 8.29
CA GLY A 465 12.85 -44.09 8.28
C GLY A 465 11.71 -44.71 7.47
N SER A 466 10.52 -44.08 7.46
CA SER A 466 9.33 -44.57 6.77
C SER A 466 9.22 -44.14 5.29
N MET A 467 10.19 -43.41 4.75
CA MET A 467 10.19 -43.01 3.33
C MET A 467 10.48 -44.21 2.42
N GLU A 468 9.66 -44.39 1.38
CA GLU A 468 9.91 -45.37 0.30
C GLU A 468 11.18 -45.04 -0.48
N GLU A 469 11.95 -46.08 -0.84
CA GLU A 469 13.25 -45.92 -1.50
C GLU A 469 13.13 -45.30 -2.91
N SER A 470 12.08 -45.67 -3.64
CA SER A 470 11.70 -45.07 -4.93
C SER A 470 11.47 -43.55 -4.82
N TYR A 471 10.84 -43.10 -3.74
CA TYR A 471 10.58 -41.68 -3.49
C TYR A 471 11.86 -40.93 -3.09
N LYS A 472 12.73 -41.52 -2.27
CA LYS A 472 14.00 -40.92 -1.85
C LYS A 472 14.89 -40.56 -3.04
N GLN A 473 14.85 -41.35 -4.11
CA GLN A 473 15.60 -41.15 -5.34
C GLN A 473 15.00 -40.05 -6.25
N SER A 474 13.73 -39.68 -6.05
CA SER A 474 13.12 -38.57 -6.79
C SER A 474 13.72 -37.21 -6.39
N LYS A 475 13.62 -36.22 -7.30
CA LYS A 475 14.03 -34.82 -7.01
C LYS A 475 13.29 -34.23 -5.80
N SER A 476 12.02 -34.59 -5.59
CA SER A 476 11.21 -34.12 -4.46
C SER A 476 11.65 -34.77 -3.15
N GLY A 477 11.81 -36.10 -3.13
CA GLY A 477 12.26 -36.83 -1.95
C GLY A 477 13.67 -36.44 -1.53
N THR A 478 14.58 -36.19 -2.47
CA THR A 478 15.90 -35.65 -2.16
C THR A 478 15.82 -34.28 -1.47
N LYS A 479 15.00 -33.35 -1.98
CA LYS A 479 14.77 -32.05 -1.32
C LYS A 479 14.15 -32.20 0.07
N GLN A 480 13.20 -33.11 0.24
CA GLN A 480 12.55 -33.35 1.54
C GLN A 480 13.54 -33.94 2.56
N ARG A 481 14.37 -34.91 2.16
CA ARG A 481 15.43 -35.46 3.02
C ARG A 481 16.43 -34.39 3.44
N GLN A 482 16.89 -33.57 2.49
CA GLN A 482 17.79 -32.44 2.79
C GLN A 482 17.14 -31.46 3.78
N TYR A 483 15.86 -31.16 3.61
CA TYR A 483 15.11 -30.31 4.53
C TYR A 483 14.99 -30.91 5.94
N ILE A 484 14.65 -32.20 6.07
CA ILE A 484 14.54 -32.86 7.38
C ILE A 484 15.92 -32.97 8.05
N ALA A 485 16.96 -33.36 7.30
CA ALA A 485 18.33 -33.42 7.80
C ALA A 485 18.80 -32.04 8.30
N MET A 486 18.51 -30.97 7.55
CA MET A 486 18.76 -29.61 7.99
C MET A 486 18.03 -29.30 9.30
N MET A 487 16.74 -29.66 9.44
CA MET A 487 15.99 -29.44 10.68
C MET A 487 16.56 -30.22 11.86
N LEU A 488 16.97 -31.48 11.67
CA LEU A 488 17.61 -32.29 12.71
C LEU A 488 18.93 -31.66 13.18
N ARG A 489 19.78 -31.21 12.25
CA ARG A 489 21.03 -30.49 12.58
C ARG A 489 20.76 -29.25 13.42
N LYS A 490 19.73 -28.48 13.09
CA LYS A 490 19.31 -27.29 13.87
C LYS A 490 18.86 -27.65 15.29
N ILE A 491 18.20 -28.79 15.47
CA ILE A 491 17.77 -29.27 16.79
C ILE A 491 18.99 -29.70 17.63
N GLU A 492 19.97 -30.36 17.01
CA GLU A 492 21.20 -30.80 17.68
C GLU A 492 22.07 -29.61 18.10
N ASN A 493 22.24 -28.64 17.20
CA ASN A 493 23.08 -27.45 17.42
C ASN A 493 22.28 -26.22 17.88
N PHE A 494 21.17 -26.42 18.60
CA PHE A 494 20.20 -25.36 18.91
C PHE A 494 20.78 -24.13 19.63
N LYS A 495 21.92 -24.27 20.33
CA LYS A 495 22.59 -23.15 21.02
C LYS A 495 23.23 -22.13 20.05
N GLU A 496 23.61 -22.60 18.86
CA GLU A 496 24.28 -21.80 17.82
C GLU A 496 23.28 -21.27 16.79
N GLU A 497 22.04 -21.77 16.83
CA GLU A 497 20.99 -21.38 15.90
C GLU A 497 20.31 -20.07 16.31
N HIS A 498 19.99 -19.25 15.31
CA HIS A 498 19.19 -18.06 15.51
C HIS A 498 17.81 -18.41 16.10
N GLU A 499 17.29 -17.61 17.03
CA GLU A 499 16.05 -17.91 17.77
C GLU A 499 14.85 -18.18 16.83
N TRP A 500 14.77 -17.47 15.71
CA TRP A 500 13.74 -17.70 14.70
C TRP A 500 13.82 -19.06 14.00
N SER A 501 15.01 -19.66 13.84
CA SER A 501 15.15 -21.04 13.36
C SER A 501 14.42 -21.99 14.30
N LEU A 502 14.55 -21.80 15.61
CA LEU A 502 13.94 -22.64 16.62
C LEU A 502 12.42 -22.46 16.68
N TRP A 503 11.94 -21.21 16.62
CA TRP A 503 10.50 -20.92 16.50
C TRP A 503 9.90 -21.50 15.20
N ASN A 504 10.68 -21.53 14.11
CA ASN A 504 10.24 -22.16 12.86
C ASN A 504 10.03 -23.67 13.00
N ILE A 505 10.85 -24.37 13.78
CA ILE A 505 10.69 -25.80 14.04
C ILE A 505 9.34 -26.05 14.73
N LEU A 506 9.04 -25.32 15.81
CA LEU A 506 7.73 -25.41 16.48
C LEU A 506 6.57 -25.08 15.53
N HIS A 507 6.70 -24.03 14.73
CA HIS A 507 5.68 -23.65 13.77
C HIS A 507 5.39 -24.76 12.75
N LYS A 508 6.42 -25.45 12.27
CA LYS A 508 6.31 -26.48 11.23
C LYS A 508 5.79 -27.80 11.76
N PHE A 509 6.24 -28.23 12.93
CA PHE A 509 6.03 -29.59 13.42
C PHE A 509 5.10 -29.69 14.61
N CYS A 510 4.75 -28.58 15.25
CA CYS A 510 3.91 -28.58 16.44
C CYS A 510 2.66 -27.75 16.27
N TRP A 511 1.62 -28.14 17.01
CA TRP A 511 0.46 -27.32 17.30
C TRP A 511 0.09 -27.45 18.77
N LEU A 512 -0.80 -26.59 19.24
CA LEU A 512 -1.26 -26.56 20.63
C LEU A 512 -2.71 -26.98 20.70
N ASN A 513 -2.98 -28.04 21.46
CA ASN A 513 -4.32 -28.50 21.79
C ASN A 513 -4.51 -28.39 23.31
N GLN A 514 -5.50 -27.62 23.77
CA GLN A 514 -5.72 -27.38 25.22
C GLN A 514 -4.42 -27.04 25.99
N TYR A 515 -3.57 -26.19 25.39
CA TYR A 515 -2.24 -25.81 25.90
C TYR A 515 -1.18 -26.93 25.98
N GLN A 516 -1.45 -28.12 25.45
CA GLN A 516 -0.49 -29.20 25.30
C GLN A 516 0.10 -29.23 23.88
N ILE A 517 1.42 -29.44 23.81
CA ILE A 517 2.16 -29.50 22.54
C ILE A 517 1.92 -30.87 21.90
N GLN A 518 1.32 -30.84 20.71
CA GLN A 518 1.10 -32.00 19.86
C GLN A 518 1.88 -31.86 18.55
N LEU A 519 2.22 -33.00 17.94
CA LEU A 519 2.86 -33.04 16.64
C LEU A 519 1.82 -32.83 15.54
N LYS A 520 2.21 -32.14 14.47
CA LYS A 520 1.43 -32.09 13.25
C LYS A 520 1.69 -33.37 12.47
N GLU A 521 0.66 -33.93 11.84
CA GLU A 521 0.86 -34.92 10.77
C GLU A 521 1.58 -34.19 9.62
N VAL A 522 2.74 -34.69 9.22
CA VAL A 522 3.62 -34.08 8.20
C VAL A 522 3.50 -34.81 6.89
#